data_AF-A0A3C1L6S6-F1
#
_entry.id   AF-A0A3C1L6S6-F1
#
_cell.length_a   1.000
_cell.length_b   1.000
_cell.length_c   1.000
_cell.angle_alpha   90.00
_cell.angle_beta   90.00
_cell.angle_gamma   90.00
#
_symmetry.space_group_name_H-M   'P 1'
#
loop_
_entity.id
_entity.type
_entity.pdbx_description
1 polymer ?
#
loop_
_entity_poly.entity_id
_entity_poly.type
_entity_poly.pdbx_seq_one_letter_code
_entity_poly.pdbx_strand_id
1 'polypeptide(L)'
;EGGQGFIVLHSTAANGTVSRIVPQFAAGEVVTNSKNTVDKVVTEFGVAELRSKTVRERTRALIAIAHPDHRQQLTSEAKRLGYA
;
A
#
# COMPACT_ATOMS: atom_id res chain seq x y z
N GLU A 1 7.05 -18.09 19.09
CA GLU A 1 6.41 -18.29 17.77
C GLU A 1 5.18 -17.39 17.64
N GLY A 2 4.72 -17.12 16.41
CA GLY A 2 3.54 -16.28 16.16
C GLY A 2 3.80 -14.76 16.04
N GLY A 3 5.06 -14.35 15.82
CA GLY A 3 5.41 -12.94 15.65
C GLY A 3 4.76 -12.31 14.42
N GLN A 4 4.29 -11.07 14.56
CA GLN A 4 3.63 -10.31 13.49
C GLN A 4 4.27 -8.93 13.35
N GLY A 5 4.54 -8.54 12.10
CA GLY A 5 5.05 -7.21 11.76
C GLY A 5 3.94 -6.29 11.28
N PHE A 6 3.95 -5.03 11.73
CA PHE A 6 2.99 -4.02 11.32
C PHE A 6 3.73 -2.74 10.91
N ILE A 7 3.42 -2.28 9.70
CA ILE A 7 3.78 -0.93 9.25
C ILE A 7 2.52 -0.08 9.38
N VAL A 8 2.54 0.89 10.30
CA VAL A 8 1.38 1.74 10.60
C VAL A 8 1.64 3.15 10.08
N LEU A 9 0.70 3.68 9.30
CA LEU A 9 0.77 5.01 8.73
C LEU A 9 -0.62 5.58 8.50
N HIS A 10 -0.75 6.91 8.53
CA HIS A 10 -1.94 7.55 7.95
C HIS A 10 -2.02 7.26 6.45
N SER A 11 -3.24 7.11 5.91
CA SER A 11 -3.43 6.88 4.49
C SER A 11 -3.02 8.09 3.63
N THR A 12 -3.02 9.29 4.22
CA THR A 12 -2.65 10.55 3.57
C THR A 12 -1.56 11.34 4.32
N ALA A 13 -1.00 12.34 3.63
CA ALA A 13 -0.11 13.38 4.11
C ALA A 13 -0.60 14.76 3.62
N ALA A 14 0.09 15.84 4.01
CA ALA A 14 -0.22 17.21 3.60
C ALA A 14 -1.70 17.57 3.75
N ASN A 15 -2.25 17.36 4.96
CA ASN A 15 -3.66 17.63 5.30
C ASN A 15 -4.67 16.91 4.39
N GLY A 16 -4.38 15.68 3.98
CA GLY A 16 -5.30 14.87 3.16
C GLY A 16 -5.09 15.00 1.65
N THR A 17 -4.20 15.88 1.20
CA THR A 17 -4.04 16.15 -0.24
C THR A 17 -3.14 15.14 -0.96
N VAL A 18 -2.30 14.41 -0.24
CA VAL A 18 -1.33 13.47 -0.82
C VAL A 18 -1.52 12.07 -0.23
N SER A 19 -1.72 11.05 -1.07
CA SER A 19 -1.76 9.65 -0.63
C SER A 19 -0.38 9.17 -0.19
N ARG A 20 -0.30 8.42 0.92
CA ARG A 20 0.93 7.69 1.30
C ARG A 20 1.02 6.31 0.65
N ILE A 21 -0.10 5.79 0.15
CA ILE A 21 -0.12 4.58 -0.69
C ILE A 21 0.03 5.04 -2.12
N VAL A 22 1.15 4.70 -2.76
CA VAL A 22 1.51 5.14 -4.10
C VAL A 22 1.71 3.93 -5.02
N PRO A 23 1.45 4.05 -6.34
CA PRO A 23 1.62 2.94 -7.27
C PRO A 23 3.11 2.57 -7.46
N GLN A 24 4.00 3.56 -7.37
CA GLN A 24 5.46 3.41 -7.46
C GLN A 24 6.14 4.49 -6.61
N PHE A 25 7.28 4.15 -6.03
CA PHE A 25 8.17 5.10 -5.37
C PHE A 25 8.88 6.00 -6.38
N ALA A 26 9.23 7.21 -5.97
CA ALA A 26 9.97 8.12 -6.84
C ALA A 26 11.40 7.61 -7.11
N ALA A 27 11.97 7.99 -8.25
CA ALA A 27 13.33 7.60 -8.59
C ALA A 27 14.31 8.09 -7.50
N GLY A 28 15.13 7.16 -6.98
CA GLY A 28 16.10 7.44 -5.93
C GLY A 28 15.55 7.36 -4.50
N GLU A 29 14.26 7.06 -4.30
CA GLU A 29 13.75 6.81 -2.94
C GLU A 29 14.36 5.55 -2.33
N VAL A 30 14.73 5.67 -1.05
CA VAL A 30 15.32 4.57 -0.28
C VAL A 30 14.21 3.67 0.26
N VAL A 31 14.19 2.42 -0.19
CA VAL A 31 13.25 1.41 0.30
C VAL A 31 13.79 0.77 1.58
N THR A 32 13.16 1.07 2.71
CA THR A 32 13.55 0.52 4.03
C THR A 32 13.02 -0.89 4.26
N ASN A 33 11.82 -1.20 3.74
CA ASN A 33 11.15 -2.48 3.92
C ASN A 33 10.89 -3.13 2.56
N SER A 34 11.58 -4.24 2.27
CA SER A 34 11.44 -4.97 1.01
C SER A 34 10.09 -5.69 0.92
N LYS A 35 9.57 -5.85 -0.29
CA LYS A 35 8.30 -6.59 -0.55
C LYS A 35 8.27 -7.98 0.08
N ASN A 36 9.43 -8.62 0.24
CA ASN A 36 9.57 -9.98 0.77
C ASN A 36 9.48 -10.04 2.31
N THR A 37 9.71 -8.93 3.02
CA THR A 37 9.72 -8.89 4.50
C THR A 37 8.47 -8.26 5.10
N VAL A 38 7.73 -7.47 4.31
CA VAL A 38 6.49 -6.83 4.79
C VAL A 38 5.40 -7.85 5.07
N ASP A 39 4.86 -7.80 6.30
CA ASP A 39 3.76 -8.66 6.78
C ASP A 39 2.40 -7.95 6.65
N LYS A 40 2.17 -6.89 7.44
CA LYS A 40 0.91 -6.11 7.42
C LYS A 40 1.18 -4.61 7.28
N VAL A 41 0.26 -3.94 6.58
CA VAL A 41 0.20 -2.47 6.49
C VAL A 41 -1.13 -2.01 7.07
N VAL A 42 -1.12 -0.97 7.90
CA VAL A 42 -2.29 -0.50 8.63
C VAL A 42 -2.48 0.99 8.39
N THR A 43 -3.70 1.38 8.04
CA THR A 43 -4.16 2.76 8.00
C THR A 43 -5.45 2.91 8.82
N GLU A 44 -5.96 4.14 8.93
CA GLU A 44 -7.27 4.44 9.48
C GLU A 44 -8.45 3.76 8.75
N PHE A 45 -8.22 3.17 7.56
CA PHE A 45 -9.23 2.46 6.78
C PHE A 45 -9.14 0.93 6.89
N GLY A 46 -8.18 0.39 7.65
CA GLY A 46 -8.08 -1.04 7.95
C GLY A 46 -6.67 -1.61 7.81
N VAL A 47 -6.61 -2.94 7.67
CA VAL A 47 -5.37 -3.71 7.63
C VAL A 47 -5.24 -4.46 6.31
N ALA A 48 -4.15 -4.23 5.60
CA ALA A 48 -3.75 -5.01 4.45
C ALA A 48 -2.72 -6.06 4.88
N GLU A 49 -3.12 -7.32 4.91
CA GLU A 49 -2.19 -8.43 5.05
C GLU A 49 -1.51 -8.70 3.71
N LEU A 50 -0.19 -8.85 3.68
CA LEU A 50 0.58 -8.92 2.44
C LEU A 50 1.47 -10.17 2.33
N ARG A 51 1.66 -10.90 3.45
CA ARG A 51 2.39 -12.17 3.48
C ARG A 51 1.73 -13.18 2.51
N SER A 52 2.57 -13.86 1.73
CA SER A 52 2.15 -14.90 0.76
C SER A 52 1.20 -14.46 -0.34
N LYS A 53 0.98 -13.15 -0.52
CA LYS A 53 0.11 -12.62 -1.58
C LYS A 53 0.91 -12.30 -2.85
N THR A 54 0.31 -12.56 -3.99
CA THR A 54 0.78 -12.13 -5.32
C THR A 54 0.77 -10.60 -5.41
N VAL A 55 1.49 -10.05 -6.40
CA VAL A 55 1.51 -8.59 -6.63
C VAL A 55 0.09 -8.04 -6.82
N ARG A 56 -0.78 -8.73 -7.56
CA ARG A 56 -2.17 -8.30 -7.80
C ARG A 56 -3.00 -8.28 -6.51
N GLU A 57 -2.89 -9.32 -5.69
CA GLU A 57 -3.60 -9.39 -4.41
C GLU A 57 -3.11 -8.32 -3.43
N ARG A 58 -1.79 -8.06 -3.40
CA ARG A 58 -1.20 -6.99 -2.58
C ARG A 58 -1.70 -5.62 -3.03
N THR A 59 -1.72 -5.36 -4.34
CA THR A 59 -2.23 -4.11 -4.90
C THR A 59 -3.69 -3.89 -4.50
N ARG A 60 -4.56 -4.89 -4.65
CA ARG A 60 -5.97 -4.80 -4.23
C ARG A 60 -6.09 -4.55 -2.72
N ALA A 61 -5.32 -5.25 -1.90
CA ALA A 61 -5.34 -5.08 -0.45
C ALA A 61 -4.87 -3.68 -0.01
N LEU A 62 -3.81 -3.15 -0.62
CA LEU A 62 -3.30 -1.80 -0.34
C LEU A 62 -4.28 -0.72 -0.77
N ILE A 63 -4.91 -0.85 -1.94
CA ILE A 63 -5.93 0.09 -2.42
C ILE A 63 -7.14 0.08 -1.48
N ALA A 64 -7.55 -1.07 -0.96
CA ALA A 64 -8.69 -1.18 -0.05
C ALA A 64 -8.49 -0.39 1.27
N ILE A 65 -7.24 -0.25 1.73
CA ILE A 65 -6.89 0.53 2.93
C ILE A 65 -6.40 1.95 2.61
N ALA A 66 -6.43 2.38 1.35
CA ALA A 66 -6.12 3.77 0.99
C ALA A 66 -7.29 4.71 1.30
N HIS A 67 -7.02 6.02 1.35
CA HIS A 67 -8.06 7.04 1.45
C HIS A 67 -9.06 6.89 0.29
N PRO A 68 -10.39 6.92 0.55
CA PRO A 68 -11.43 6.75 -0.47
C PRO A 68 -11.21 7.57 -1.74
N ASP A 69 -10.84 8.84 -1.58
CA ASP A 69 -10.62 9.79 -2.69
C ASP A 69 -9.49 9.37 -3.65
N HIS A 70 -8.53 8.56 -3.19
CA HIS A 70 -7.39 8.13 -3.99
C HIS A 70 -7.57 6.74 -4.61
N ARG A 71 -8.57 5.95 -4.17
CA ARG A 71 -8.73 4.53 -4.59
C ARG A 71 -8.94 4.37 -6.09
N GLN A 72 -9.73 5.27 -6.69
CA GLN A 72 -10.01 5.23 -8.14
C GLN A 72 -8.73 5.47 -8.95
N GLN A 73 -7.96 6.50 -8.60
CA GLN A 73 -6.69 6.81 -9.25
C GLN A 73 -5.69 5.65 -9.10
N LEU A 74 -5.54 5.11 -7.89
CA LEU A 74 -4.65 3.98 -7.63
C LEU A 74 -5.06 2.74 -8.42
N THR A 75 -6.35 2.49 -8.59
CA THR A 75 -6.87 1.37 -9.38
C THR A 75 -6.56 1.55 -10.87
N SER A 76 -6.71 2.75 -11.41
CA SER A 76 -6.36 3.06 -12.80
C SER A 76 -4.86 2.90 -13.06
N GLU A 77 -4.02 3.40 -12.15
CA GLU A 77 -2.56 3.24 -12.24
C GLU A 77 -2.13 1.78 -12.11
N ALA A 78 -2.76 1.00 -11.22
CA ALA A 78 -2.52 -0.43 -11.11
C ALA A 78 -2.82 -1.16 -12.43
N LYS A 79 -3.92 -0.82 -13.12
CA LYS A 79 -4.23 -1.37 -14.45
C LYS A 79 -3.17 -1.00 -15.48
N ARG A 80 -2.76 0.28 -15.53
CA ARG A 80 -1.72 0.78 -16.44
C ARG A 80 -0.38 0.05 -16.25
N LEU A 81 -0.06 -0.33 -15.02
CA LEU A 81 1.16 -1.06 -14.66
C LEU A 81 1.05 -2.59 -14.78
N GLY A 82 -0.13 -3.13 -15.11
CA GLY A 82 -0.36 -4.58 -15.19
C GLY A 82 -0.49 -5.27 -13.82
N TYR A 83 -0.76 -4.50 -12.76
CA TYR A 83 -0.88 -4.97 -11.37
C TYR A 83 -2.33 -5.12 -10.89
N ALA A 84 -3.32 -4.93 -11.76
CA ALA A 84 -4.74 -5.13 -11.46
C ALA A 84 -5.18 -6.59 -11.55
#